data_AF-A0A1E7JEN0-F1
#
_entry.id   AF-A0A1E7JEN0-F1
#
_cell.length_a   1.000
_cell.length_b   1.000
_cell.length_c   1.000
_cell.angle_alpha   90.00
_cell.angle_beta   90.00
_cell.angle_gamma   90.00
#
_symmetry.space_group_name_H-M   'P 1'
#
loop_
_entity.id
_entity.type
_entity.pdbx_description
1 polymer ?
#
loop_
_entity_poly.entity_id
_entity_poly.type
_entity_poly.pdbx_seq_one_letter_code
_entity_poly.pdbx_strand_id
1 'polypeptide(L)'
;MIKLKLLKKLLSGSRNIRFSEAASVAETFGFKLDRINGSHHIYVHPDVSELVNLQEVKGKAKPYQIRQLLKIIETHNLKMEDEE
;
A
#
# COMPACT_ATOMS: atom_id res chain seq x y z
N MET A 1 -6.02 -15.94 1.73
CA MET A 1 -7.45 -15.50 1.69
C MET A 1 -7.68 -14.04 2.11
N ILE A 2 -7.09 -13.57 3.22
CA ILE A 2 -7.31 -12.21 3.76
C ILE A 2 -6.74 -11.12 2.85
N LYS A 3 -5.50 -11.28 2.35
CA LYS A 3 -4.84 -10.33 1.42
C LYS A 3 -5.61 -10.12 0.12
N LEU A 4 -6.16 -11.19 -0.48
CA LEU A 4 -7.00 -11.10 -1.69
C LEU A 4 -8.31 -10.34 -1.46
N LYS A 5 -8.96 -10.55 -0.31
CA LYS A 5 -10.17 -9.79 0.06
C LYS A 5 -9.85 -8.31 0.23
N LEU A 6 -8.69 -8.02 0.78
CA LEU A 6 -8.22 -6.66 0.98
C LEU A 6 -7.90 -5.97 -0.35
N LEU A 7 -7.16 -6.63 -1.25
CA LEU A 7 -6.89 -6.09 -2.58
C LEU A 7 -8.20 -5.81 -3.33
N LYS A 8 -9.18 -6.71 -3.30
CA LYS A 8 -10.51 -6.48 -3.92
C LYS A 8 -11.20 -5.24 -3.35
N LYS A 9 -11.07 -4.98 -2.04
CA LYS A 9 -11.62 -3.79 -1.37
C LYS A 9 -10.93 -2.50 -1.82
N LEU A 10 -9.63 -2.55 -2.05
CA LEU A 10 -8.87 -1.41 -2.58
C LEU A 10 -9.22 -1.14 -4.05
N LEU A 11 -9.26 -2.20 -4.87
CA LEU A 11 -9.61 -2.13 -6.30
C LEU A 11 -11.05 -1.67 -6.54
N SER A 12 -11.98 -1.93 -5.62
CA SER A 12 -13.36 -1.41 -5.72
C SER A 12 -13.47 0.11 -5.49
N GLY A 13 -12.36 0.80 -5.20
CA GLY A 13 -12.33 2.23 -4.96
C GLY A 13 -12.89 2.63 -3.59
N SER A 14 -12.90 1.72 -2.62
CA SER A 14 -13.38 2.02 -1.27
C SER A 14 -12.64 3.21 -0.68
N ARG A 15 -13.39 4.21 -0.21
CA ARG A 15 -12.85 5.37 0.52
C ARG A 15 -12.58 5.06 1.99
N ASN A 16 -12.92 3.85 2.45
CA ASN A 16 -12.86 3.44 3.86
C ASN A 16 -11.84 2.32 4.07
N ILE A 17 -10.57 2.66 3.84
CA ILE A 17 -9.43 1.77 4.05
C ILE A 17 -8.69 2.19 5.31
N ARG A 18 -8.51 1.26 6.23
CA ARG A 18 -7.68 1.48 7.43
C ARG A 18 -6.24 1.73 7.00
N PHE A 19 -5.50 2.49 7.79
CA PHE A 19 -4.09 2.71 7.49
C PHE A 19 -3.31 1.38 7.45
N SER A 20 -3.53 0.51 8.44
CA SER A 20 -2.91 -0.82 8.51
C SER A 20 -3.26 -1.73 7.32
N GLU A 21 -4.46 -1.57 6.76
CA GLU A 21 -4.87 -2.25 5.53
C GLU A 21 -4.04 -1.79 4.33
N ALA A 22 -3.84 -0.47 4.15
CA ALA A 22 -3.02 0.05 3.07
C ALA A 22 -1.52 -0.32 3.21
N ALA A 23 -1.00 -0.26 4.44
CA ALA A 23 0.36 -0.68 4.77
C ALA A 23 0.61 -2.16 4.44
N SER A 24 -0.30 -3.04 4.89
CA SER A 24 -0.22 -4.47 4.60
C SER A 24 -0.26 -4.79 3.12
N VAL A 25 -1.02 -4.01 2.32
CA VAL A 25 -0.99 -4.16 0.86
C VAL A 25 0.36 -3.74 0.28
N ALA A 26 0.93 -2.61 0.70
CA ALA A 26 2.26 -2.22 0.24
C ALA A 26 3.30 -3.31 0.53
N GLU A 27 3.34 -3.81 1.77
CA GLU A 27 4.25 -4.88 2.20
C GLU A 27 4.04 -6.18 1.42
N THR A 28 2.78 -6.54 1.12
CA THR A 28 2.47 -7.73 0.32
C THR A 28 3.05 -7.66 -1.10
N PHE A 29 3.22 -6.46 -1.65
CA PHE A 29 3.83 -6.24 -2.97
C PHE A 29 5.32 -5.90 -2.86
N GLY A 30 6.01 -6.33 -1.79
CA GLY A 30 7.45 -6.20 -1.62
C GLY A 30 7.94 -4.81 -1.22
N PHE A 31 7.03 -3.86 -0.95
CA PHE A 31 7.44 -2.56 -0.42
C PHE A 31 7.84 -2.67 1.05
N LYS A 32 8.99 -2.11 1.41
CA LYS A 32 9.52 -2.10 2.76
C LYS A 32 9.42 -0.71 3.36
N LEU A 33 9.08 -0.63 4.64
CA LEU A 33 9.08 0.63 5.37
C LEU A 33 10.52 1.16 5.48
N ASP A 34 10.75 2.35 4.93
CA ASP A 34 12.06 3.02 4.90
C ASP A 34 12.19 4.02 6.07
N ARG A 35 11.16 4.86 6.25
CA ARG A 35 11.16 5.91 7.28
C ARG A 35 9.77 6.29 7.72
N ILE A 36 9.68 6.75 8.97
CA ILE A 36 8.47 7.32 9.55
C ILE A 36 8.77 8.76 9.99
N ASN A 37 7.88 9.69 9.64
CA ASN A 37 7.90 11.06 10.17
C ASN A 37 6.47 11.49 10.55
N GLY A 38 6.21 11.56 11.86
CA GLY A 38 4.86 11.78 12.38
C GLY A 38 3.91 10.70 11.90
N SER A 39 2.80 11.07 11.24
CA SER A 39 1.84 10.12 10.67
C SER A 39 2.15 9.66 9.25
N HIS A 40 3.28 10.09 8.67
CA HIS A 40 3.72 9.69 7.33
C HIS A 40 4.67 8.51 7.41
N HIS A 41 4.38 7.49 6.62
CA HIS A 41 5.18 6.28 6.44
C HIS A 41 5.61 6.22 4.98
N ILE A 42 6.91 6.22 4.74
CA ILE A 42 7.49 6.07 3.41
C ILE A 42 7.91 4.63 3.22
N TYR A 43 7.45 4.05 2.13
CA TYR A 43 7.79 2.71 1.69
C TYR A 43 8.58 2.75 0.39
N VAL A 44 9.59 1.90 0.29
CA VAL A 44 10.50 1.71 -0.85
C VAL A 44 10.35 0.30 -1.39
N HIS A 45 10.63 0.08 -2.67
CA HIS A 45 10.73 -1.25 -3.26
C HIS A 45 12.08 -1.35 -3.98
N PRO A 46 12.84 -2.46 -3.87
CA PRO A 46 14.19 -2.57 -4.44
C PRO A 46 14.21 -2.36 -5.96
N ASP A 47 13.18 -2.84 -6.66
CA ASP A 47 13.09 -2.79 -8.12
C ASP A 47 12.25 -1.64 -8.68
N VAL A 48 11.78 -0.70 -7.83
CA VAL A 48 10.92 0.42 -8.27
C VAL A 48 11.48 1.75 -7.78
N SER A 49 11.64 2.71 -8.69
CA SER A 49 12.13 4.05 -8.39
C SER A 49 11.14 4.92 -7.60
N GLU A 50 9.84 4.68 -7.75
CA GLU A 50 8.82 5.46 -7.05
C GLU A 50 8.65 5.03 -5.58
N LEU A 51 8.53 6.03 -4.71
CA LEU A 51 8.24 5.85 -3.29
C LEU A 51 6.74 5.87 -3.03
N VAL A 52 6.28 5.05 -2.10
CA VAL A 52 4.91 5.10 -1.59
C VAL A 52 4.90 5.85 -0.27
N ASN A 53 4.22 7.00 -0.23
CA ASN A 53 3.99 7.76 1.01
C ASN A 53 2.56 7.55 1.48
N LEU A 54 2.38 6.79 2.57
CA LEU A 54 1.09 6.61 3.24
C LEU A 54 1.01 7.53 4.45
N GLN A 55 -0.12 8.23 4.61
CA GLN A 55 -0.39 9.07 5.76
C GLN A 55 -1.57 8.51 6.54
N GLU A 56 -1.35 8.30 7.84
CA GLU A 56 -2.39 7.95 8.79
C GLU A 56 -3.17 9.21 9.19
N VAL A 57 -4.50 9.15 9.04
CA VAL A 57 -5.44 10.20 9.48
C VAL A 57 -6.67 9.51 10.08
N LYS A 58 -6.85 9.62 11.40
CA LYS A 58 -8.00 9.04 12.14
C LYS A 58 -8.18 7.53 11.86
N GLY A 59 -7.09 6.79 11.85
CA GLY A 59 -7.02 5.34 11.64
C GLY A 59 -7.09 4.90 10.18
N LYS A 60 -7.06 5.83 9.20
CA LYS A 60 -7.26 5.54 7.77
C LYS A 60 -6.11 6.08 6.92
N ALA A 61 -5.88 5.44 5.78
CA ALA A 61 -5.02 5.98 4.73
C ALA A 61 -5.81 6.97 3.86
N LYS A 62 -5.14 7.99 3.30
CA LYS A 62 -5.82 8.92 2.40
C LYS A 62 -6.15 8.22 1.06
N PRO A 63 -7.37 8.35 0.51
CA PRO A 63 -7.77 7.64 -0.70
C PRO A 63 -6.87 7.85 -1.92
N TYR A 64 -6.23 9.01 -2.06
CA TYR A 64 -5.33 9.25 -3.20
C TYR A 64 -4.01 8.47 -3.07
N GLN A 65 -3.51 8.25 -1.85
CA GLN A 65 -2.28 7.49 -1.61
C GLN A 65 -2.49 6.02 -1.95
N ILE A 66 -3.70 5.51 -1.68
CA ILE A 66 -4.12 4.16 -2.07
C ILE A 66 -4.14 4.05 -3.59
N ARG A 67 -4.70 5.04 -4.31
CA ARG A 67 -4.67 5.06 -5.78
C ARG A 67 -3.24 5.12 -6.32
N GLN A 68 -2.35 5.88 -5.68
CA GLN A 68 -0.92 5.92 -6.06
C GLN A 68 -0.25 4.57 -5.87
N LEU A 69 -0.44 3.92 -4.72
CA LEU A 69 0.08 2.57 -4.45
C LEU A 69 -0.40 1.58 -5.52
N LEU A 70 -1.71 1.52 -5.78
CA LEU A 70 -2.27 0.61 -6.79
C LEU A 70 -1.73 0.90 -8.19
N LYS A 71 -1.56 2.18 -8.54
CA LYS A 71 -1.01 2.57 -9.84
C LYS A 71 0.45 2.13 -10.00
N ILE A 72 1.27 2.24 -8.95
CA ILE A 72 2.67 1.78 -8.99
C ILE A 72 2.71 0.25 -9.15
N ILE A 73 1.90 -0.47 -8.36
CA ILE A 73 1.76 -1.93 -8.48
C ILE A 73 1.38 -2.35 -9.91
N GLU A 74 0.38 -1.70 -10.50
CA GLU A 74 -0.08 -1.97 -11.86
C GLU A 74 1.00 -1.63 -12.91
N THR A 75 1.62 -0.46 -12.79
CA THR A 75 2.62 0.04 -13.75
C THR A 75 3.85 -0.88 -13.82
N HIS A 76 4.30 -1.39 -12.68
CA HIS A 76 5.46 -2.29 -12.59
C HIS A 76 5.09 -3.77 -12.60
N ASN A 77 3.79 -4.10 -12.74
CA ASN A 77 3.27 -5.47 -12.71
C ASN A 77 3.79 -6.27 -11.50
N LEU A 78 3.88 -5.62 -10.33
CA LEU A 78 4.41 -6.22 -9.11
C LEU A 78 3.55 -7.42 -8.72
N LYS A 79 4.21 -8.49 -8.27
CA LYS A 79 3.54 -9.69 -7.77
C LYS A 79 3.43 -9.61 -6.26
N MET A 80 2.41 -10.28 -5.74
CA MET A 80 2.36 -10.50 -4.30
C MET A 80 3.51 -11.44 -3.94
N GLU A 81 4.25 -11.11 -2.89
CA GLU A 81 5.16 -12.08 -2.28
C GLU A 81 4.29 -13.22 -1.73
N ASP A 82 4.56 -14.45 -2.21
CA ASP A 82 3.93 -15.64 -1.66
C ASP A 82 4.40 -15.79 -0.21
N GLU A 83 3.45 -15.87 0.73
CA GLU A 83 3.76 -16.37 2.06
C GLU A 83 3.96 -17.88 1.91
N GLU A 84 5.21 -18.35 2.04
CA GLU A 84 5.49 -19.76 2.35
C GLU A 84 4.71 -20.23 3.58
#